data_AF-A0A957AIX3-F1
#
_entry.id   AF-A0A957AIX3-F1
#
_cell.length_a   1.000
_cell.length_b   1.000
_cell.length_c   1.000
_cell.angle_alpha   90.00
_cell.angle_beta   90.00
_cell.angle_gamma   90.00
#
_symmetry.space_group_name_H-M   'P 1'
#
loop_
_entity.id
_entity.type
_entity.pdbx_description
1 polymer ?
#
loop_
_entity_poly.entity_id
_entity_poly.type
_entity_poly.pdbx_seq_one_letter_code
_entity_poly.pdbx_strand_id
1 'polypeptide(L)'
;MIVIDSHLDIAMNAFYLNRDLRKSVAGIREDEAGMTEKGRGCNVLSFPEMRRTEMALCFCTMIARTKSGRHDMIDVRTQEIAYARAQGELAYYREMERQGDIRMISDWPALDAHMKEWKADPENTPLGMILTMEGADPIVDLDQLPLWWNDGLRALSLAHYGPSEY
;
A
#
# COMPACT_ATOMS: atom_id res chain seq x y z
N MET A 1 -6.61 2.84 22.35
CA MET A 1 -6.65 1.42 21.90
C MET A 1 -5.85 1.36 20.62
N ILE A 2 -4.93 0.43 20.42
CA ILE A 2 -4.13 0.41 19.17
C ILE A 2 -4.83 -0.48 18.14
N VAL A 3 -5.05 0.05 16.94
CA VAL A 3 -5.53 -0.71 15.79
C VAL A 3 -4.36 -1.10 14.91
N ILE A 4 -4.37 -2.34 14.43
CA ILE A 4 -3.46 -2.84 13.40
C ILE A 4 -4.32 -3.45 12.30
N ASP A 5 -4.12 -3.00 11.07
CA ASP A 5 -4.77 -3.56 9.89
C ASP A 5 -3.78 -4.37 9.06
N SER A 6 -4.12 -5.60 8.73
CA SER A 6 -3.22 -6.52 8.03
C SER A 6 -3.28 -6.42 6.51
N HIS A 7 -4.09 -5.53 5.92
CA HIS A 7 -4.21 -5.41 4.47
C HIS A 7 -4.84 -4.09 4.01
N LEU A 8 -4.03 -3.13 3.56
CA LEU A 8 -4.53 -1.86 3.02
C LEU A 8 -3.92 -1.53 1.65
N ASP A 9 -4.81 -1.27 0.68
CA ASP A 9 -4.52 -0.86 -0.70
C ASP A 9 -4.10 0.63 -0.81
N ILE A 10 -3.16 1.09 0.03
CA ILE A 10 -2.77 2.50 0.13
C ILE A 10 -2.23 3.01 -1.21
N ALA A 11 -1.21 2.37 -1.77
CA ALA A 11 -0.61 2.82 -3.02
C ALA A 11 -1.58 2.66 -4.21
N MET A 12 -2.41 1.60 -4.24
CA MET A 12 -3.43 1.47 -5.29
C MET A 12 -4.39 2.68 -5.31
N ASN A 13 -4.83 3.15 -4.14
CA ASN A 13 -5.71 4.32 -4.01
C ASN A 13 -5.00 5.61 -4.45
N ALA A 14 -3.73 5.79 -4.12
CA ALA A 14 -2.98 6.97 -4.55
C ALA A 14 -2.64 6.93 -6.05
N PHE A 15 -2.05 5.83 -6.49
CA PHE A 15 -1.44 5.67 -7.80
C PHE A 15 -2.47 5.50 -8.92
N TYR A 16 -3.48 4.65 -8.75
CA TYR A 16 -4.46 4.41 -9.82
C TYR A 16 -5.73 5.25 -9.68
N LEU A 17 -6.17 5.52 -8.44
CA LEU A 17 -7.33 6.39 -8.20
C LEU A 17 -6.94 7.87 -8.07
N ASN A 18 -5.66 8.24 -8.16
CA ASN A 18 -5.21 9.63 -8.11
C ASN A 18 -5.69 10.37 -6.85
N ARG A 19 -5.69 9.69 -5.69
CA ARG A 19 -6.12 10.24 -4.41
C ARG A 19 -4.94 10.81 -3.64
N ASP A 20 -5.10 12.02 -3.12
CA ASP A 20 -4.20 12.54 -2.08
C ASP A 20 -4.65 12.04 -0.70
N LEU A 21 -3.94 11.03 -0.18
CA LEU A 21 -4.25 10.41 1.10
C LEU A 21 -3.90 11.30 2.31
N ARG A 22 -3.33 12.48 2.12
CA ARG A 22 -3.16 13.48 3.19
C ARG A 22 -4.45 14.24 3.50
N LYS A 23 -5.42 14.24 2.59
CA LYS A 23 -6.74 14.83 2.83
C LYS A 23 -7.59 13.94 3.74
N SER A 24 -8.58 14.53 4.38
CA SER A 24 -9.62 13.75 5.07
C SER A 24 -10.42 12.92 4.06
N VAL A 25 -11.10 11.87 4.53
CA VAL A 25 -11.98 11.05 3.70
C VAL A 25 -13.02 11.93 3.01
N ALA A 26 -13.61 12.88 3.73
CA ALA A 26 -14.56 13.83 3.17
C ALA A 26 -13.93 14.71 2.07
N GLY A 27 -12.71 15.21 2.28
CA GLY A 27 -12.01 16.04 1.30
C GLY A 27 -11.64 15.29 0.03
N ILE A 28 -11.32 13.99 0.11
CA ILE A 28 -11.12 13.14 -1.08
C ILE A 28 -12.44 12.95 -1.83
N ARG A 29 -13.55 12.70 -1.12
CA ARG A 29 -14.88 12.53 -1.76
C ARG A 29 -15.36 13.79 -2.46
N GLU A 30 -15.01 14.95 -1.92
CA GLU A 30 -15.28 16.25 -2.53
C GLU A 30 -14.49 16.42 -3.84
N ASP A 31 -13.20 16.05 -3.88
CA ASP A 31 -12.40 16.10 -5.11
C ASP A 31 -12.93 15.15 -6.19
N GLU A 32 -13.52 14.04 -5.79
CA GLU A 32 -14.11 13.04 -6.69
C GLU A 32 -15.57 13.34 -7.07
N ALA A 33 -16.12 14.49 -6.67
CA ALA A 33 -17.51 14.84 -6.94
C ALA A 33 -17.80 14.91 -8.45
N GLY A 34 -18.82 14.17 -8.90
CA GLY A 34 -19.22 14.11 -10.31
C GLY A 34 -18.42 13.11 -11.16
N MET A 35 -17.37 12.49 -10.63
CA MET A 35 -16.69 11.37 -11.28
C MET A 35 -17.58 10.12 -11.24
N THR A 36 -17.67 9.39 -12.35
CA THR A 36 -18.62 8.26 -12.52
C THR A 36 -17.95 6.90 -12.57
N GLU A 37 -16.61 6.88 -12.53
CA GLU A 37 -15.81 5.67 -12.52
C GLU A 37 -16.01 4.85 -11.24
N LYS A 38 -15.81 3.53 -11.33
CA LYS A 38 -15.96 2.61 -10.21
C LYS A 38 -15.07 3.04 -9.02
N GLY A 39 -15.69 3.14 -7.85
CA GLY A 39 -15.00 3.41 -6.58
C GLY A 39 -14.81 4.88 -6.22
N ARG A 40 -15.13 5.82 -7.12
CA ARG A 40 -15.13 7.27 -6.86
C ARG A 40 -16.12 7.64 -5.76
N GLY A 41 -15.71 8.48 -4.83
CA GLY A 41 -16.50 8.88 -3.65
C GLY A 41 -16.65 7.79 -2.59
N CYS A 42 -16.06 6.60 -2.78
CA CYS A 42 -16.22 5.45 -1.89
C CYS A 42 -14.99 5.15 -1.01
N ASN A 43 -13.99 6.03 -0.95
CA ASN A 43 -12.86 5.85 -0.03
C ASN A 43 -13.35 5.80 1.43
N VAL A 44 -12.78 4.90 2.22
CA VAL A 44 -13.09 4.73 3.65
C VAL A 44 -11.92 5.09 4.57
N LEU A 45 -10.76 5.39 3.99
CA LEU A 45 -9.52 5.61 4.70
C LEU A 45 -8.70 6.73 4.03
N SER A 46 -7.92 7.42 4.85
CA SER A 46 -6.80 8.29 4.50
C SER A 46 -5.92 8.49 5.74
N PHE A 47 -4.77 9.17 5.63
CA PHE A 47 -3.83 9.31 6.74
C PHE A 47 -4.42 10.03 7.96
N PRO A 48 -5.23 11.11 7.84
CA PRO A 48 -5.88 11.72 9.00
C PRO A 48 -6.83 10.74 9.71
N GLU A 49 -7.57 9.93 8.96
CA GLU A 49 -8.50 8.95 9.51
C GLU A 49 -7.78 7.80 10.19
N MET A 50 -6.66 7.31 9.64
CA MET A 50 -5.79 6.31 10.29
C MET A 50 -5.29 6.82 11.64
N ARG A 51 -4.85 8.08 11.71
CA ARG A 51 -4.40 8.69 12.96
C ARG A 51 -5.54 8.81 13.97
N ARG A 52 -6.71 9.30 13.53
CA ARG A 52 -7.91 9.46 14.37
C ARG A 52 -8.42 8.14 14.96
N THR A 53 -8.20 7.01 14.29
CA THR A 53 -8.56 5.67 14.77
C THR A 53 -7.45 4.99 15.56
N GLU A 54 -6.38 5.71 15.90
CA GLU A 54 -5.20 5.18 16.60
C GLU A 54 -4.57 3.97 15.87
N MET A 55 -4.61 3.98 14.53
CA MET A 55 -3.98 2.95 13.70
C MET A 55 -2.46 3.18 13.64
N ALA A 56 -1.75 2.56 14.57
CA ALA A 56 -0.31 2.71 14.71
C ALA A 56 0.48 2.02 13.59
N LEU A 57 -0.07 0.94 13.04
CA LEU A 57 0.59 0.05 12.09
C LEU A 57 -0.41 -0.49 11.08
N CYS A 58 -0.02 -0.55 9.81
CA CYS A 58 -0.74 -1.33 8.83
C CYS A 58 0.21 -2.10 7.92
N PHE A 59 -0.33 -3.10 7.23
CA PHE A 59 0.36 -3.75 6.12
C PHE A 59 -0.10 -3.06 4.83
N CYS A 60 0.84 -2.41 4.14
CA CYS A 60 0.58 -1.66 2.93
C CYS A 60 0.94 -2.53 1.72
N THR A 61 -0.08 -2.86 0.92
CA THR A 61 0.08 -3.85 -0.14
C THR A 61 0.35 -3.20 -1.49
N MET A 62 1.30 -3.76 -2.23
CA MET A 62 1.46 -3.52 -3.65
C MET A 62 0.61 -4.51 -4.45
N ILE A 63 -0.01 -4.06 -5.54
CA ILE A 63 -0.89 -4.92 -6.33
C ILE A 63 -0.82 -4.65 -7.84
N ALA A 64 -0.39 -5.66 -8.59
CA ALA A 64 -0.52 -5.70 -10.03
C ALA A 64 -0.62 -7.16 -10.49
N ARG A 65 -1.54 -7.45 -11.42
CA ARG A 65 -1.89 -8.82 -11.78
C ARG A 65 -1.82 -9.04 -13.29
N THR A 66 -1.39 -10.22 -13.71
CA THR A 66 -1.49 -10.65 -15.11
C THR A 66 -2.64 -11.64 -15.30
N LYS A 67 -3.10 -11.84 -16.55
CA LYS A 67 -3.92 -12.99 -16.98
C LYS A 67 -5.23 -13.30 -16.22
N SER A 68 -5.80 -12.36 -15.47
CA SER A 68 -6.98 -12.63 -14.64
C SER A 68 -8.30 -12.83 -15.39
N GLY A 69 -8.38 -12.33 -16.64
CA GLY A 69 -9.61 -12.29 -17.44
C GLY A 69 -10.68 -11.33 -16.93
N ARG A 70 -10.43 -10.58 -15.84
CA ARG A 70 -11.39 -9.62 -15.27
C ARG A 70 -11.32 -8.23 -15.91
N HIS A 71 -10.18 -7.88 -16.50
CA HIS A 71 -9.92 -6.59 -17.15
C HIS A 71 -10.22 -5.38 -16.24
N ASP A 72 -9.77 -5.44 -14.99
CA ASP A 72 -9.85 -4.33 -14.05
C ASP A 72 -8.58 -3.45 -14.06
N MET A 73 -8.58 -2.40 -13.23
CA MET A 73 -7.53 -1.38 -13.23
C MET A 73 -6.15 -1.90 -12.81
N ILE A 74 -6.08 -3.02 -12.08
CA ILE A 74 -4.83 -3.63 -11.61
C ILE A 74 -4.30 -4.69 -12.59
N ASP A 75 -5.09 -5.06 -13.61
CA ASP A 75 -4.71 -6.03 -14.63
C ASP A 75 -3.76 -5.43 -15.68
N VAL A 76 -2.73 -6.20 -16.02
CA VAL A 76 -1.75 -5.87 -17.06
C VAL A 76 -1.45 -7.06 -17.95
N ARG A 77 -0.85 -6.75 -19.10
CA ARG A 77 -0.63 -7.73 -20.17
C ARG A 77 0.52 -8.70 -19.87
N THR A 78 1.55 -8.25 -19.17
CA THR A 78 2.80 -9.02 -18.97
C THR A 78 3.38 -8.77 -17.58
N GLN A 79 4.23 -9.67 -17.10
CA GLN A 79 4.90 -9.55 -15.80
C GLN A 79 5.83 -8.33 -15.73
N GLU A 80 6.45 -7.90 -16.83
CA GLU A 80 7.31 -6.71 -16.84
C GLU A 80 6.50 -5.44 -16.55
N ILE A 81 5.26 -5.38 -17.05
CA ILE A 81 4.34 -4.28 -16.73
C ILE A 81 3.87 -4.40 -15.26
N ALA A 82 3.64 -5.63 -14.77
CA ALA A 82 3.24 -5.86 -13.38
C ALA A 82 4.36 -5.43 -12.41
N TYR A 83 5.60 -5.81 -12.71
CA TYR A 83 6.81 -5.37 -12.04
C TYR A 83 6.92 -3.84 -12.04
N ALA A 84 6.79 -3.21 -13.21
CA ALA A 84 6.87 -1.75 -13.32
C ALA A 84 5.80 -1.02 -12.49
N ARG A 85 4.58 -1.56 -12.44
CA ARG A 85 3.50 -1.02 -11.60
C ARG A 85 3.79 -1.16 -10.11
N ALA A 86 4.18 -2.35 -9.66
CA ALA A 86 4.55 -2.58 -8.27
C ALA A 86 5.73 -1.69 -7.83
N GLN A 87 6.73 -1.49 -8.71
CA GLN A 87 7.82 -0.54 -8.45
C GLN A 87 7.35 0.92 -8.38
N GLY A 88 6.33 1.31 -9.16
CA GLY A 88 5.68 2.61 -9.04
C GLY A 88 4.97 2.81 -7.69
N GLU A 89 4.28 1.78 -7.22
CA GLU A 89 3.66 1.76 -5.89
C GLU A 89 4.72 1.82 -4.76
N LEU A 90 5.81 1.06 -4.89
CA LEU A 90 6.96 1.15 -3.98
C LEU A 90 7.59 2.55 -3.97
N ALA A 91 7.74 3.18 -5.14
CA ALA A 91 8.27 4.52 -5.25
C ALA A 91 7.37 5.56 -4.54
N TYR A 92 6.05 5.37 -4.59
CA TYR A 92 5.11 6.18 -3.82
C TYR A 92 5.37 6.07 -2.32
N TYR A 93 5.49 4.86 -1.76
CA TYR A 93 5.80 4.67 -0.34
C TYR A 93 7.14 5.29 0.06
N ARG A 94 8.19 5.10 -0.75
CA ARG A 94 9.51 5.72 -0.51
C ARG A 94 9.43 7.24 -0.42
N GLU A 95 8.64 7.86 -1.27
CA GLU A 95 8.48 9.31 -1.25
C GLU A 95 7.66 9.79 -0.05
N MET A 96 6.62 9.06 0.36
CA MET A 96 5.88 9.35 1.60
C MET A 96 6.77 9.20 2.84
N GLU A 97 7.64 8.19 2.87
CA GLU A 97 8.61 7.98 3.95
C GLU A 97 9.63 9.12 3.99
N ARG A 98 10.17 9.51 2.84
CA ARG A 98 11.12 10.64 2.72
C ARG A 98 10.51 11.95 3.22
N GLN A 99 9.20 12.15 3.05
CA GLN A 99 8.48 13.33 3.53
C GLN A 99 8.07 13.23 5.01
N GLY A 100 8.25 12.07 5.64
CA GLY A 100 7.93 11.84 7.06
C GLY A 100 6.45 11.54 7.33
N ASP A 101 5.64 11.29 6.31
CA ASP A 101 4.23 10.91 6.50
C ASP A 101 4.10 9.48 7.05
N ILE A 102 4.98 8.59 6.58
CA ILE A 102 4.99 7.18 6.93
C ILE A 102 6.38 6.73 7.37
N ARG A 103 6.46 5.56 7.99
CA ARG A 103 7.71 4.85 8.27
C ARG A 103 7.57 3.41 7.79
N MET A 104 8.47 2.97 6.92
CA MET A 104 8.54 1.59 6.48
C MET A 104 9.23 0.75 7.57
N ILE A 105 8.57 -0.33 7.98
CA ILE A 105 9.00 -1.23 9.05
C ILE A 105 9.36 -2.56 8.43
N SER A 106 10.62 -2.94 8.58
CA SER A 106 11.21 -4.06 7.86
C SER A 106 11.87 -5.08 8.80
N ASP A 107 11.82 -4.89 10.11
CA ASP A 107 12.28 -5.88 11.08
C ASP A 107 11.62 -5.68 12.46
N TRP A 108 11.83 -6.65 13.35
CA TRP A 108 11.23 -6.61 14.68
C TRP A 108 11.81 -5.47 15.55
N PRO A 109 13.11 -5.10 15.50
CA PRO A 109 13.61 -3.96 16.27
C PRO A 109 12.99 -2.64 15.83
N ALA A 110 12.85 -2.39 14.53
CA ALA A 110 12.19 -1.20 14.01
C ALA A 110 10.71 -1.16 14.40
N LEU A 111 10.03 -2.31 14.38
CA LEU A 111 8.65 -2.41 14.87
C LEU A 111 8.56 -2.03 16.36
N ASP A 112 9.39 -2.61 17.23
CA ASP A 112 9.37 -2.31 18.66
C ASP A 112 9.66 -0.82 18.94
N ALA A 113 10.65 -0.24 18.24
CA ALA A 113 10.96 1.19 18.33
C ALA A 113 9.76 2.05 17.90
N HIS A 114 9.15 1.73 16.75
CA HIS A 114 7.97 2.43 16.24
C HIS A 114 6.80 2.40 17.22
N MET A 115 6.50 1.23 17.80
CA MET A 115 5.40 1.09 18.75
C MET A 115 5.64 1.87 20.04
N LYS A 116 6.90 2.05 20.46
CA LYS A 116 7.25 2.90 21.62
C LYS A 116 7.06 4.37 21.31
N GLU A 117 7.54 4.82 20.14
CA GLU A 117 7.39 6.21 19.68
C GLU A 117 5.92 6.58 19.50
N TRP A 118 5.14 5.73 18.83
CA TRP A 118 3.70 5.95 18.65
C TRP A 118 2.95 6.10 19.97
N LYS A 119 3.29 5.29 20.98
CA LYS A 119 2.67 5.40 22.32
C LYS A 119 3.05 6.69 23.04
N ALA A 120 4.24 7.23 22.78
CA ALA A 120 4.72 8.45 23.41
C ALA A 120 4.14 9.71 22.74
N ASP A 121 4.03 9.71 21.40
CA ASP A 121 3.54 10.85 20.62
C ASP A 121 2.75 10.38 19.37
N PRO A 122 1.50 9.92 19.54
CA PRO A 122 0.68 9.42 18.43
C PRO A 122 0.27 10.53 17.45
N GLU A 123 0.42 11.81 17.79
CA GLU A 123 0.06 12.92 16.91
C GLU A 123 1.17 13.22 15.89
N ASN A 124 2.43 13.18 16.32
CA ASN A 124 3.57 13.53 15.46
C ASN A 124 4.35 12.33 14.93
N THR A 125 4.14 11.12 15.47
CA THR A 125 4.80 9.92 14.94
C THR A 125 4.26 9.60 13.53
N PRO A 126 5.13 9.32 12.53
CA PRO A 126 4.71 8.86 11.21
C PRO A 126 3.84 7.60 11.29
N LEU A 127 3.01 7.33 10.28
CA LEU A 127 2.23 6.08 10.25
C LEU A 127 3.14 4.88 9.96
N GLY A 128 3.07 3.84 10.78
CA GLY A 128 3.88 2.63 10.59
C GLY A 128 3.34 1.74 9.47
N MET A 129 4.20 1.29 8.57
CA MET A 129 3.80 0.46 7.44
C MET A 129 4.73 -0.74 7.23
N ILE A 130 4.16 -1.93 7.07
CA ILE A 130 4.89 -3.14 6.65
C ILE A 130 4.54 -3.41 5.19
N LEU A 131 5.54 -3.48 4.31
CA LEU A 131 5.32 -3.68 2.88
C LEU A 131 4.90 -5.12 2.58
N THR A 132 3.80 -5.28 1.85
CA THR A 132 3.33 -6.57 1.33
C THR A 132 3.07 -6.53 -0.17
N MET A 133 2.88 -7.71 -0.76
CA MET A 133 2.51 -7.86 -2.17
C MET A 133 1.30 -8.81 -2.30
N GLU A 134 0.22 -8.33 -2.89
CA GLU A 134 -0.99 -9.11 -3.17
C GLU A 134 -0.94 -9.68 -4.59
N GLY A 135 -0.55 -10.95 -4.70
CA GLY A 135 -0.29 -11.64 -5.96
C GLY A 135 1.16 -11.45 -6.41
N ALA A 136 1.84 -12.56 -6.72
CA ALA A 136 3.26 -12.58 -7.01
C ALA A 136 3.61 -12.30 -8.47
N ASP A 137 2.63 -11.98 -9.32
CA ASP A 137 2.84 -11.61 -10.73
C ASP A 137 3.94 -10.57 -10.99
N PRO A 138 4.19 -9.57 -10.10
CA PRO A 138 5.33 -8.65 -10.23
C PRO A 138 6.71 -9.28 -10.05
N ILE A 139 6.82 -10.49 -9.49
CA ILE A 139 8.06 -11.26 -9.43
C ILE A 139 8.26 -11.92 -10.80
N VAL A 140 9.15 -11.36 -11.63
CA VAL A 140 9.40 -11.85 -12.99
C VAL A 140 10.32 -13.07 -12.98
N ASP A 141 11.27 -13.09 -12.06
CA ASP A 141 12.23 -14.18 -11.85
C ASP A 141 12.42 -14.40 -10.34
N LEU A 142 12.58 -15.65 -9.91
CA LEU A 142 12.81 -15.99 -8.50
C LEU A 142 14.09 -15.34 -7.95
N ASP A 143 15.08 -15.06 -8.80
CA ASP A 143 16.30 -14.33 -8.45
C ASP A 143 16.01 -12.88 -8.03
N GLN A 144 14.80 -12.34 -8.27
CA GLN A 144 14.37 -11.04 -7.77
C GLN A 144 13.93 -11.06 -6.30
N LEU A 145 13.62 -12.22 -5.71
CA LEU A 145 13.13 -12.29 -4.32
C LEU A 145 14.07 -11.61 -3.31
N PRO A 146 15.41 -11.80 -3.37
CA PRO A 146 16.33 -11.06 -2.51
C PRO A 146 16.29 -9.54 -2.74
N LEU A 147 16.05 -9.07 -3.97
CA LEU A 147 15.95 -7.65 -4.28
C LEU A 147 14.71 -7.04 -3.61
N TRP A 148 13.55 -7.69 -3.78
CA TRP A 148 12.30 -7.26 -3.15
C TRP A 148 12.38 -7.30 -1.62
N TRP A 149 13.02 -8.32 -1.05
CA TRP A 149 13.29 -8.38 0.38
C TRP A 149 14.15 -7.20 0.86
N ASN A 150 15.22 -6.89 0.13
CA ASN A 150 16.09 -5.75 0.45
C ASN A 150 15.38 -4.40 0.30
N ASP A 151 14.44 -4.33 -0.65
CA ASP A 151 13.57 -3.16 -0.86
C ASP A 151 12.49 -3.00 0.23
N GLY A 152 12.36 -3.96 1.15
CA GLY A 152 11.50 -3.86 2.33
C GLY A 152 10.30 -4.80 2.33
N LEU A 153 10.09 -5.63 1.29
CA LEU A 153 8.98 -6.59 1.25
C LEU A 153 9.08 -7.61 2.39
N ARG A 154 7.99 -7.84 3.12
CA ARG A 154 7.98 -8.79 4.26
C ARG A 154 6.91 -9.88 4.19
N ALA A 155 5.89 -9.71 3.38
CA ALA A 155 4.95 -10.78 3.06
C ALA A 155 4.48 -10.66 1.62
N LEU A 156 4.21 -11.80 0.98
CA LEU A 156 3.60 -11.84 -0.34
C LEU A 156 2.62 -13.01 -0.42
N SER A 157 1.53 -12.84 -1.14
CA SER A 157 0.67 -13.94 -1.57
C SER A 157 1.06 -14.40 -2.98
N LEU A 158 0.98 -15.70 -3.25
CA LEU A 158 1.33 -16.25 -4.56
C LEU A 158 0.35 -15.80 -5.65
N ALA A 159 -0.93 -15.74 -5.31
CA ALA A 159 -2.01 -15.41 -6.23
C ALA A 159 -2.99 -14.40 -5.61
N HIS A 160 -3.68 -13.69 -6.48
CA HIS A 160 -4.89 -12.92 -6.17
C HIS A 160 -6.12 -13.64 -6.81
N TYR A 161 -7.07 -12.95 -7.45
CA TYR A 161 -8.15 -13.64 -8.16
C TYR A 161 -7.75 -14.12 -9.55
N GLY A 162 -8.07 -15.37 -9.85
CA GLY A 162 -7.89 -15.98 -11.17
C GLY A 162 -6.55 -16.68 -11.31
N PRO A 163 -6.22 -17.14 -12.53
CA PRO A 163 -4.91 -17.69 -12.84
C PRO A 163 -3.81 -16.63 -12.61
N SER A 164 -2.73 -17.04 -11.94
CA SER A 164 -1.46 -16.32 -11.83
C SER A 164 -0.38 -17.02 -12.67
N GLU A 165 0.76 -16.36 -12.83
CA GLU A 165 1.97 -16.99 -13.42
C GLU A 165 2.58 -18.06 -12.51
N TYR A 166 2.14 -18.10 -11.25
CA TYR A 166 2.51 -19.04 -10.20
C TYR A 166 1.37 -20.00 -9.87
#